data_AF-A0A536NCY8-F1
#
_entry.id   AF-A0A536NCY8-F1
#
_cell.length_a   1.000
_cell.length_b   1.000
_cell.length_c   1.000
_cell.angle_alpha   90.00
_cell.angle_beta   90.00
_cell.angle_gamma   90.00
#
_symmetry.space_group_name_H-M   'P 1'
#
loop_
_entity.id
_entity.type
_entity.pdbx_description
1 polymer ?
#
loop_
_entity_poly.entity_id
_entity_poly.type
_entity_poly.pdbx_seq_one_letter_code
_entity_poly.pdbx_strand_id
1 'polypeptide(L)'
;MVGFVNVAWDGDVHFFLLDTTVAPSRQGKGIGRRLVEEAIDACRGHGEWLHVDADEELMAGFYERECGFQRTPAGLLDLTDGPR
;
A
#
# COMPACT_ATOMS: atom_id res chain seq x y z
N MET A 1 7.07 -16.28 8.98
CA MET A 1 6.96 -14.84 8.64
C MET A 1 5.73 -14.26 9.33
N VAL A 2 5.81 -13.04 9.89
CA VAL A 2 4.70 -12.40 10.66
C VAL A 2 3.92 -11.37 9.82
N GLY A 3 4.59 -10.73 8.87
CA GLY A 3 4.01 -9.82 7.90
C GLY A 3 5.08 -9.33 6.92
N PHE A 4 4.66 -8.70 5.83
CA PHE A 4 5.52 -8.11 4.82
C PHE A 4 4.77 -7.01 4.06
N VAL A 5 5.52 -6.19 3.32
CA VAL A 5 5.03 -5.24 2.34
C VAL A 5 6.02 -5.22 1.17
N ASN A 6 5.51 -5.16 -0.04
CA ASN A 6 6.31 -5.01 -1.25
C ASN A 6 6.25 -3.54 -1.70
N VAL A 7 7.38 -3.01 -2.17
CA VAL A 7 7.42 -1.69 -2.80
C VAL A 7 7.96 -1.85 -4.21
N ALA A 8 7.14 -1.55 -5.21
CA ALA A 8 7.58 -1.38 -6.58
C ALA A 8 7.95 0.08 -6.83
N TRP A 9 8.93 0.33 -7.69
CA TRP A 9 9.40 1.67 -8.04
C TRP A 9 9.62 1.74 -9.55
N ASP A 10 9.25 2.86 -10.16
CA ASP A 10 9.50 3.12 -11.57
C ASP A 10 10.97 3.51 -11.86
N GLY A 11 11.79 3.69 -10.83
CA GLY A 11 13.17 4.15 -10.93
C GLY A 11 13.33 5.68 -10.94
N ASP A 12 12.23 6.40 -10.74
CA ASP A 12 12.16 7.85 -10.75
C ASP A 12 11.13 8.37 -9.72
N VAL A 13 9.94 8.79 -10.16
CA VAL A 13 9.03 9.59 -9.35
C VAL A 13 8.08 8.75 -8.47
N HIS A 14 7.68 7.55 -8.90
CA HIS A 14 6.55 6.82 -8.32
C HIS A 14 6.91 5.47 -7.69
N PHE A 15 6.52 5.32 -6.43
CA PHE A 15 6.48 4.06 -5.72
C PHE A 15 5.06 3.52 -5.62
N PHE A 16 4.93 2.19 -5.54
CA PHE A 16 3.67 1.49 -5.33
C PHE A 16 3.81 0.51 -4.18
N LEU A 17 3.01 0.72 -3.15
CA LEU A 17 2.91 -0.17 -2.00
C LEU A 17 1.99 -1.34 -2.36
N LEU A 18 2.54 -2.55 -2.39
CA LEU A 18 1.87 -3.76 -2.81
C LEU A 18 1.87 -4.80 -1.69
N ASP A 19 0.82 -5.60 -1.63
CA ASP A 19 0.71 -6.80 -0.79
C ASP A 19 0.96 -6.59 0.72
N THR A 20 0.58 -5.44 1.30
CA THR A 20 0.72 -5.23 2.75
C THR A 20 -0.05 -6.29 3.52
N THR A 21 0.69 -7.20 4.14
CA THR A 21 0.12 -8.43 4.70
C THR A 21 0.63 -8.64 6.11
N VAL A 22 -0.30 -8.95 7.02
CA VAL A 22 0.01 -9.40 8.38
C VAL A 22 -0.70 -10.72 8.63
N ALA A 23 0.01 -11.69 9.19
CA ALA A 23 -0.55 -12.98 9.56
C ALA A 23 -1.83 -12.78 10.40
N PRO A 24 -2.95 -13.46 10.10
CA PRO A 24 -4.26 -13.17 10.73
C PRO A 24 -4.22 -13.15 12.27
N SER A 25 -3.50 -14.10 12.88
CA SER A 25 -3.34 -14.19 14.35
C SER A 25 -2.51 -13.06 14.99
N ARG A 26 -1.95 -12.17 14.17
CA ARG A 26 -1.07 -11.06 14.57
C ARG A 26 -1.63 -9.69 14.18
N GLN A 27 -2.80 -9.64 13.53
CA GLN A 27 -3.50 -8.41 13.19
C GLN A 27 -4.02 -7.67 14.44
N GLY A 28 -4.37 -6.39 14.29
CA GLY A 28 -4.83 -5.53 15.39
C GLY A 28 -3.74 -5.08 16.37
N LYS A 29 -2.46 -5.39 16.08
CA LYS A 29 -1.30 -5.06 16.94
C LYS A 29 -0.40 -3.95 16.39
N GLY A 30 -0.89 -3.19 15.41
CA GLY A 30 -0.13 -2.12 14.76
C GLY A 30 1.01 -2.57 13.83
N ILE A 31 1.16 -3.87 13.57
CA ILE A 31 2.24 -4.40 12.72
C ILE A 31 2.12 -3.88 11.29
N GLY A 32 0.91 -3.85 10.72
CA GLY A 32 0.68 -3.34 9.37
C GLY A 32 1.10 -1.88 9.24
N ARG A 33 0.69 -1.03 10.19
CA ARG A 33 1.08 0.38 10.22
C ARG A 33 2.60 0.54 10.24
N ARG A 34 3.29 -0.22 11.10
CA ARG A 34 4.76 -0.20 11.16
C ARG A 34 5.40 -0.62 9.84
N LEU A 35 4.88 -1.65 9.16
CA LEU A 35 5.40 -2.05 7.85
C LEU A 35 5.28 -0.91 6.83
N VAL A 36 4.15 -0.22 6.82
CA VAL A 36 3.92 0.93 5.93
C VAL A 36 4.82 2.12 6.27
N GLU A 37 5.00 2.43 7.56
CA GLU A 37 5.91 3.49 8.03
C GLU A 37 7.35 3.24 7.57
N GLU A 38 7.86 2.02 7.74
CA GLU A 38 9.22 1.65 7.31
C GLU A 38 9.34 1.70 5.78
N ALA A 39 8.30 1.33 5.04
CA ALA A 39 8.27 1.46 3.58
C ALA A 39 8.30 2.93 3.13
N ILE A 40 7.53 3.81 3.78
CA ILE A 40 7.56 5.25 3.54
C ILE A 40 8.97 5.79 3.79
N ASP A 41 9.56 5.45 4.93
CA ASP A 41 10.90 5.91 5.30
C ASP A 41 11.97 5.43 4.29
N ALA A 42 11.85 4.21 3.79
CA ALA A 42 12.74 3.68 2.75
C ALA A 42 12.59 4.40 1.39
N CYS A 43 11.42 4.96 1.07
CA CYS A 43 11.17 5.68 -0.18
C CYS A 43 11.63 7.15 -0.11
N ARG A 44 11.75 7.73 1.08
CA ARG A 44 12.06 9.17 1.24
C ARG A 44 13.39 9.55 0.58
N GLY A 45 13.34 10.59 -0.24
CA GLY A 45 14.52 11.11 -0.96
C GLY A 45 14.87 10.35 -2.24
N HIS A 46 14.10 9.32 -2.60
CA HIS A 46 14.31 8.50 -3.80
C HIS A 46 13.22 8.69 -4.87
N GLY A 47 12.16 9.43 -4.56
CA GLY A 47 11.07 9.81 -5.48
C GLY A 47 10.05 10.71 -4.78
N GLU A 48 8.91 10.96 -5.41
CA GLU A 48 7.96 11.97 -4.94
C GLU A 48 6.65 11.37 -4.41
N TRP A 49 6.16 10.29 -5.02
CA TRP A 49 4.83 9.77 -4.72
C TRP A 49 4.88 8.30 -4.32
N LEU A 50 4.16 7.93 -3.26
CA LEU A 50 3.90 6.55 -2.87
C LEU A 50 2.40 6.28 -3.03
N HIS A 51 2.06 5.43 -3.99
CA HIS A 51 0.69 5.03 -4.25
C HIS A 51 0.35 3.75 -3.50
N VAL A 52 -0.93 3.64 -3.13
CA VAL A 52 -1.54 2.40 -2.67
C VAL A 52 -2.93 2.30 -3.26
N ASP A 53 -3.33 1.08 -3.60
CA ASP A 53 -4.69 0.76 -4.04
C ASP A 53 -5.26 -0.35 -3.13
N ALA A 54 -6.49 -0.16 -2.68
CA ALA A 54 -7.19 -1.09 -1.79
C ALA A 54 -8.70 -0.85 -1.84
N ASP A 55 -9.48 -1.78 -1.28
CA ASP A 55 -10.92 -1.60 -1.12
C ASP A 55 -11.27 -0.37 -0.25
N GLU A 56 -12.53 0.07 -0.35
CA GLU A 56 -13.00 1.29 0.32
C GLU A 56 -12.83 1.25 1.84
N GLU A 57 -13.01 0.09 2.47
CA GLU A 57 -12.93 -0.07 3.91
C GLU A 57 -11.48 0.04 4.40
N LEU A 58 -10.54 -0.63 3.72
CA LEU A 58 -9.11 -0.55 4.01
C LEU A 58 -8.55 0.82 3.70
N MET A 59 -8.97 1.46 2.61
CA MET A 59 -8.56 2.83 2.30
C MET A 59 -9.03 3.79 3.38
N ALA A 60 -10.33 3.81 3.70
CA ALA A 60 -10.90 4.70 4.71
C ALA A 60 -10.33 4.43 6.10
N GLY A 61 -10.11 3.15 6.42
CA GLY A 61 -9.72 2.69 7.74
C GLY A 61 -8.25 2.75 7.99
N PHE A 62 -7.50 1.97 7.25
CA PHE A 62 -6.11 1.71 7.55
C PHE A 62 -5.19 2.73 6.85
N TYR A 63 -5.35 2.95 5.55
CA TYR A 63 -4.41 3.79 4.81
C TYR A 63 -4.61 5.28 5.09
N GLU A 64 -5.85 5.78 5.11
CA GLU A 64 -6.12 7.20 5.41
C GLU A 64 -5.93 7.53 6.90
N ARG A 65 -6.64 6.83 7.81
CA ARG A 65 -6.63 7.20 9.23
C ARG A 65 -5.35 6.84 9.95
N GLU A 66 -4.76 5.67 9.66
CA GLU A 66 -3.62 5.15 10.43
C GLU A 66 -2.26 5.39 9.74
N CYS A 67 -2.23 5.50 8.41
CA CYS A 67 -0.97 5.62 7.64
C CYS A 67 -0.79 6.99 6.96
N GLY A 68 -1.82 7.85 6.93
CA GLY A 68 -1.73 9.22 6.41
C GLY A 68 -1.81 9.35 4.88
N PHE A 69 -2.27 8.31 4.18
CA PHE A 69 -2.54 8.42 2.74
C PHE A 69 -3.72 9.34 2.47
N GLN A 70 -3.73 9.96 1.29
CA GLN A 70 -4.85 10.75 0.80
C GLN A 70 -5.44 10.09 -0.44
N ARG A 71 -6.79 10.05 -0.52
CA ARG A 71 -7.47 9.57 -1.72
C ARG A 71 -7.12 10.42 -2.93
N THR A 72 -6.86 9.74 -4.03
CA THR A 72 -6.75 10.32 -5.37
C THR A 72 -7.78 9.68 -6.30
N PRO A 73 -8.12 10.31 -7.44
CA PRO A 73 -8.82 9.61 -8.50
C PRO A 73 -7.92 8.50 -9.06
N ALA A 74 -8.11 7.26 -8.60
CA ALA A 74 -7.42 6.08 -9.10
C ALA A 74 -8.28 5.38 -10.16
N GLY A 75 -7.62 4.76 -11.14
CA GLY A 75 -8.26 3.95 -12.17
C GLY A 75 -7.94 2.48 -11.98
N LEU A 76 -8.96 1.63 -12.08
CA LEU A 76 -8.83 0.18 -12.12
C LEU A 76 -9.53 -0.34 -13.38
N LEU A 77 -8.90 -1.28 -14.07
CA LEU A 77 -9.47 -1.96 -15.23
C LEU A 77 -9.41 -3.47 -14.99
N ASP A 78 -10.56 -4.13 -15.09
CA ASP A 78 -10.61 -5.59 -15.05
C ASP A 78 -10.08 -6.16 -16.36
N LEU A 79 -8.96 -6.91 -16.29
CA LEU A 79 -8.33 -7.55 -17.43
C LEU A 79 -8.84 -8.98 -17.69
N THR A 80 -9.73 -9.48 -16.84
CA THR A 80 -10.31 -10.83 -16.98
C THR A 80 -11.51 -10.86 -17.92
N ASP A 81 -12.07 -9.68 -18.24
CA ASP A 81 -13.25 -9.50 -19.09
C ASP A 81 -12.89 -9.37 -20.60
N GLY A 82 -11.73 -9.91 -21.00
CA GLY A 82 -11.31 -10.04 -22.40
C GLY A 82 -11.61 -11.42 -22.99
N PRO A 83 -11.63 -11.59 -24.33
CA PRO A 83 -11.74 -12.92 -24.93
C PRO A 83 -10.57 -13.80 -24.46
N ARG A 84 -10.88 -14.94 -23.84
CA ARG A 84 -9.91 -15.99 -23.52
C ARG A 84 -9.27 -16.58 -24.76
#